data_AF-A0A402AE07-F1
#
_entry.id   AF-A0A402AE07-F1
#
_cell.length_a   1.000
_cell.length_b   1.000
_cell.length_c   1.000
_cell.angle_alpha   90.00
_cell.angle_beta   90.00
_cell.angle_gamma   90.00
#
_symmetry.space_group_name_H-M   'P 1'
#
loop_
_entity.id
_entity.type
_entity.pdbx_description
1 polymer ?
#
loop_
_entity_poly.entity_id
_entity_poly.type
_entity_poly.pdbx_seq_one_letter_code
_entity_poly.pdbx_strand_id
1 'polypeptide(L)' 'MQKNVVYDYDVALWRYWPSSDFPIVASVRASAVPSALVAALRVMAKRRIRHVSYVAVRCPDGTFQRWENGLTLHEEVVAS' A
#
# COMPACT_ATOMS: atom_id res chain seq x y z
N MET A 1 -4.12 5.66 31.90
CA MET A 1 -4.59 6.11 30.57
C MET A 1 -3.62 5.52 29.54
N GLN A 2 -3.93 4.34 28.98
CA GLN A 2 -3.08 3.71 27.97
C GLN A 2 -3.16 4.52 26.68
N LYS A 3 -2.01 4.99 26.17
CA LYS A 3 -1.94 5.56 24.81
C LYS A 3 -2.36 4.44 23.86
N ASN A 4 -3.47 4.63 23.15
CA ASN A 4 -3.79 3.81 21.98
C ASN A 4 -2.67 4.04 20.96
N VAL A 5 -1.65 3.19 21.00
CA VAL A 5 -0.63 3.14 19.95
C VAL A 5 -1.33 2.51 18.75
N VAL A 6 -1.92 3.36 17.92
CA VAL A 6 -2.44 2.94 16.62
C VAL A 6 -1.21 2.73 15.75
N TYR A 7 -0.89 1.47 15.48
CA TYR A 7 0.20 1.11 14.58
C TYR A 7 -0.23 1.40 13.14
N ASP A 8 0.70 1.90 12.33
CA ASP A 8 0.48 2.19 10.91
C ASP A 8 0.66 0.92 10.06
N TYR A 9 0.15 0.95 8.83
CA TYR A 9 0.56 0.00 7.79
C TYR A 9 1.87 0.48 7.15
N ASP A 10 2.90 -0.36 7.11
CA ASP A 10 4.10 -0.09 6.33
C ASP A 10 3.98 -0.74 4.95
N VAL A 11 3.94 0.06 3.89
CA VAL A 11 3.73 -0.37 2.52
C VAL A 11 5.04 -0.26 1.73
N ALA A 12 5.38 -1.29 0.97
CA ALA A 12 6.46 -1.30 0.00
C ALA A 12 5.93 -1.72 -1.39
N LEU A 13 6.21 -0.91 -2.41
CA LEU A 13 5.75 -1.09 -3.79
C LEU A 13 6.95 -1.19 -4.75
N TRP A 14 7.01 -2.24 -5.56
CA TRP A 14 8.00 -2.38 -6.63
C TRP A 14 7.35 -2.11 -7.98
N ARG A 15 8.03 -1.35 -8.84
CA ARG A 15 7.55 -1.04 -10.19
C ARG A 15 8.04 -2.09 -11.19
N TYR A 16 7.31 -2.20 -12.31
CA TYR A 16 7.83 -2.85 -13.51
C TYR A 16 9.04 -2.08 -14.07
N TRP A 17 9.86 -2.77 -14.86
CA TRP A 17 11.18 -2.34 -15.32
C TRP A 17 11.26 -0.88 -15.84
N PRO A 18 12.38 -0.15 -15.63
CA PRO A 18 13.56 -0.56 -14.87
C PRO A 18 13.20 -0.65 -13.39
N SER A 19 13.37 -1.86 -12.84
CA SER A 19 13.06 -2.18 -11.47
C SER A 19 13.95 -1.26 -10.65
N SER A 20 13.36 -0.30 -9.96
CA SER A 20 14.10 0.38 -8.92
C SER A 20 14.52 -0.71 -7.94
N ASP A 21 15.83 -0.91 -7.76
CA ASP A 21 16.38 -1.85 -6.76
C ASP A 21 15.79 -1.60 -5.36
N PHE A 22 15.19 -0.42 -5.17
CA PHE A 22 14.50 0.02 -3.98
C PHE A 22 12.98 0.15 -4.22
N PRO A 23 12.14 -0.43 -3.33
CA PRO A 23 10.71 -0.18 -3.35
C PRO A 23 10.39 1.27 -3.00
N ILE A 24 9.23 1.73 -3.46
CA ILE A 24 8.58 2.91 -2.92
C ILE A 24 7.97 2.51 -1.58
N VAL A 25 8.47 3.11 -0.50
CA VAL A 25 7.97 2.87 0.86
C VAL A 25 7.07 4.01 1.35
N ALA A 26 6.05 3.67 2.12
CA ALA A 26 5.18 4.63 2.78
C ALA A 26 4.52 4.01 4.02
N SER A 27 4.32 4.83 5.05
CA SER A 27 3.42 4.50 6.16
C SER A 27 2.01 5.06 5.88
N VAL A 28 0.99 4.28 6.21
CA VAL A 28 -0.43 4.66 6.13
C VAL A 28 -1.09 4.43 7.48
N ARG A 29 -1.67 5.49 8.06
CA ARG A 29 -2.40 5.38 9.33
C ARG A 29 -3.51 4.35 9.26
N ALA A 30 -3.53 3.43 10.21
CA ALA A 30 -4.56 2.38 10.26
C ALA A 30 -5.97 2.94 10.48
N SER A 31 -6.11 4.11 11.12
CA SER A 31 -7.40 4.79 11.24
C SER A 31 -7.94 5.35 9.92
N ALA A 32 -7.12 5.43 8.87
CA ALA A 32 -7.48 6.07 7.62
C ALA A 32 -7.81 5.09 6.49
N VAL A 33 -7.56 3.78 6.67
CA VAL A 33 -7.81 2.73 5.68
C VAL A 33 -8.26 1.43 6.37
N PRO A 34 -9.22 0.68 5.79
CA PRO A 34 -9.79 -0.49 6.44
C PRO A 34 -8.93 -1.76 6.31
N SER A 35 -7.93 -1.80 5.42
CA SER A 35 -7.13 -3.01 5.17
C SER A 35 -5.77 -2.71 4.53
N ALA A 36 -4.89 -3.72 4.54
CA ALA A 36 -3.59 -3.67 3.88
C ALA A 36 -3.69 -3.42 2.36
N LEU A 37 -4.70 -4.00 1.70
CA LEU A 37 -4.94 -3.77 0.27
C LEU A 37 -5.28 -2.29 0.00
N VAL A 38 -6.19 -1.71 0.79
CA VAL A 38 -6.55 -0.29 0.62
C VAL A 38 -5.36 0.62 0.98
N ALA A 39 -4.54 0.25 1.95
CA ALA A 39 -3.29 0.96 2.24
C ALA A 39 -2.38 1.00 0.99
N ALA A 40 -2.14 -0.15 0.35
CA ALA A 40 -1.33 -0.25 -0.86
C ALA A 40 -1.91 0.56 -2.02
N LEU A 41 -3.21 0.40 -2.32
CA LEU A 41 -3.89 1.14 -3.38
C LEU A 41 -3.89 2.66 -3.14
N ARG A 42 -4.01 3.09 -1.88
CA ARG A 42 -3.90 4.51 -1.51
C ARG A 42 -2.51 5.07 -1.77
N VAL A 43 -1.45 4.30 -1.48
CA VAL A 43 -0.07 4.72 -1.79
C VAL A 43 0.12 4.78 -3.31
N MET A 44 -0.37 3.78 -4.05
CA MET A 44 -0.36 3.78 -5.52
C MET A 44 -1.04 5.03 -6.09
N ALA A 45 -2.25 5.35 -5.63
CA ALA A 45 -3.01 6.54 -6.06
C ALA A 45 -2.26 7.84 -5.74
N LYS A 46 -1.77 8.00 -4.50
CA LYS A 46 -1.02 9.20 -4.06
C LYS A 46 0.26 9.40 -4.87
N ARG A 47 0.91 8.31 -5.28
CA ARG A 47 2.14 8.33 -6.10
C ARG A 47 1.88 8.33 -7.60
N ARG A 48 0.60 8.33 -8.03
CA ARG A 48 0.17 8.23 -9.44
C ARG A 48 0.75 7.00 -10.15
N ILE A 49 0.77 5.87 -9.45
CA ILE A 49 1.25 4.58 -9.97
C ILE A 49 0.05 3.71 -10.29
N ARG A 50 -0.08 3.30 -11.55
CA ARG A 50 -1.16 2.42 -11.99
C ARG A 50 -0.84 0.93 -11.83
N HIS A 51 0.42 0.55 -12.03
CA HIS A 51 0.85 -0.84 -12.00
C HIS A 51 2.12 -1.00 -11.14
N VAL A 52 2.11 -2.03 -10.30
CA VAL A 52 3.24 -2.46 -9.48
C VAL A 52 3.44 -3.95 -9.69
N SER A 53 4.70 -4.40 -9.76
CA SER A 53 5.06 -5.80 -10.00
C SER A 53 5.02 -6.64 -8.73
N TYR A 54 5.28 -6.02 -7.58
CA TYR A 54 5.25 -6.65 -6.28
C TYR A 54 4.84 -5.65 -5.21
N VAL A 55 4.09 -6.13 -4.22
CA VAL A 55 3.66 -5.35 -3.05
C VAL A 55 3.86 -6.16 -1.79
N ALA A 56 4.41 -5.52 -0.76
CA ALA A 56 4.46 -6.06 0.59
C ALA A 56 3.92 -5.01 1.57
N VAL A 57 3.08 -5.45 2.50
CA VAL A 57 2.52 -4.59 3.55
C VAL A 57 2.71 -5.26 4.90
N ARG A 58 3.32 -4.56 5.86
CA ARG A 58 3.26 -4.92 7.28
C ARG A 58 2.02 -4.29 7.89
N CYS A 59 1.19 -5.13 8.51
CA CYS A 59 -0.04 -4.72 9.17
C CYS A 59 0.23 -4.18 10.58
N PRO A 60 -0.70 -3.39 11.15
CA PRO A 60 -0.64 -2.87 12.52
C PRO A 60 -0.47 -3.94 13.61
N ASP A 61 -1.02 -5.12 13.37
CA ASP A 61 -0.91 -6.29 14.25
C ASP A 61 0.43 -7.04 14.11
N GLY A 62 1.33 -6.54 13.27
CA GLY A 62 2.63 -7.15 12.98
C GLY A 62 2.61 -8.25 11.94
N THR A 63 1.44 -8.61 11.39
CA THR A 63 1.34 -9.57 10.28
C THR A 63 1.81 -8.97 8.96
N PHE A 64 1.98 -9.81 7.93
CA PHE A 64 2.41 -9.37 6.60
C PHE A 64 1.45 -9.88 5.53
N GLN A 65 1.11 -9.00 4.58
CA GLN A 65 0.39 -9.35 3.36
C GLN A 65 1.24 -9.01 2.14
N ARG A 66 1.15 -9.85 1.10
CA ARG A 66 1.98 -9.74 -0.11
C ARG A 66 1.16 -10.05 -1.35
N TRP A 67 1.49 -9.36 -2.45
CA TRP A 67 0.94 -9.62 -3.78
C TRP A 67 2.10 -9.81 -4.75
N GLU A 68 2.47 -11.07 -4.99
CA GLU A 68 3.59 -11.49 -5.86
C GLU A 68 3.34 -11.29 -7.34
N ASN A 69 2.06 -11.29 -7.75
CA ASN A 69 1.65 -11.00 -9.12
C ASN A 69 1.37 -9.51 -9.35
N GLY A 70 1.72 -8.66 -8.39
CA GLY A 70 1.51 -7.22 -8.46
C GLY A 70 0.06 -6.78 -8.21
N LEU A 71 -0.17 -5.49 -8.37
CA LEU A 71 -1.50 -4.86 -8.30
C LEU A 71 -1.67 -3.88 -9.45
N THR A 72 -2.90 -3.77 -9.94
CA THR A 72 -3.32 -2.73 -10.86
C THR A 72 -4.39 -1.88 -10.19
N LEU A 73 -4.15 -0.57 -10.15
CA LEU A 73 -5.14 0.40 -9.74
C LEU A 73 -6.00 0.74 -10.95
N HIS A 74 -7.25 0.28 -10.94
CA HIS A 74 -8.25 0.69 -11.91
C HIS A 74 -8.88 2.01 -11.43
N GLU A 75 -9.01 2.98 -12.33
CA GLU A 75 -9.84 4.16 -12.06
C GLU A 75 -11.30 3.72 -12.15
N GLU A 76 -12.04 3.76 -11.04
CA GLU A 76 -13.48 3.95 -11.17
C GLU A 76 -13.69 5.33 -11.79
N VAL A 77 -14.27 5.36 -12.99
CA VAL A 77 -14.97 6.53 -13.48
C VAL A 77 -16.12 6.75 -12.50
N VAL A 78 -15.88 7.56 -11.46
CA VAL A 78 -16.98 8.15 -10.70
C VAL A 78 -17.63 9.12 -11.67
N ALA A 79 -18.61 8.62 -12.43
CA ALA A 79 -19.56 9.45 -13.13
C ALA A 79 -20.20 10.35 -12.07
N SER A 80 -19.82 11.62 -12.12
CA SER A 80 -20.41 12.74 -11.38
C SER A 80 -21.91 12.82 -11.57
#